data_AF-A0A0G4H005-F1
#
_entry.id   AF-A0A0G4H005-F1
#
_cell.length_a   1.000
_cell.length_b   1.000
_cell.length_c   1.000
_cell.angle_alpha   90.00
_cell.angle_beta   90.00
_cell.angle_gamma   90.00
#
_symmetry.space_group_name_H-M   'P 1'
#
loop_
_entity.id
_entity.type
_entity.pdbx_description
1 polymer ?
#
loop_
_entity_poly.entity_id
_entity_poly.type
_entity_poly.pdbx_seq_one_letter_code
_entity_poly.pdbx_strand_id
1 'polypeptide(L)'
;MAAMALDKQKQKKQQQQQRVTASSDVPFPSASAEMRGHMVPASQQREASQPDSTAASSTAASPRVTGASDVPFTAAEMRGYKVRLSDDRAAYPTERRCAMCGKGPPAVPSLSTCGECRLVSYCSLECQRNHWRAAHKNVCKDAKTLSNVGAFRYDNEAPVKYVYGMMSEDEFYELQRRKEDQIISELASRPLTKVSMGLVLTRFRHVNIGLLSYVKRGERDSQATSAVKGARVYSLKEDACRSGALHDSIDYPTFRFARLSLDTTPFSELHPDSLRSMLARLVRAASRAIEDLILSYFEKTRHLPILDPLIEVRSPLDMLFWADKTATVTIGGKTFVFYFLPDMPTICTDAVVHSCMRLFGEDVTEQVGLTGNVHLSKSEQFLKRNHLKGNIVHFMQQHHFQEYVNKLCQRAATKSHLSFSTVKERLLEKALEYTDIFRKHLLDFSADMAANTMGGWTLAGALGVTDAQVQAAREEVQVLNPRYWPYLKSMRESLAHPPPEHHAQSDGRMLTLADGERVSEIEMMLSTQGLI
;
A
#
# COMPACT_ATOMS: atom_id res chain seq x y z
N MET A 1 -3.26 -42.50 -38.07
CA MET A 1 -3.39 -41.96 -36.69
C MET A 1 -3.17 -40.44 -36.59
N ALA A 2 -2.23 -39.83 -37.32
CA ALA A 2 -2.03 -38.36 -37.28
C ALA A 2 -3.21 -37.54 -37.86
N ALA A 3 -3.91 -38.04 -38.89
CA ALA A 3 -5.05 -37.34 -39.48
C ALA A 3 -6.29 -37.28 -38.55
N MET A 4 -6.50 -38.31 -37.71
CA MET A 4 -7.61 -38.33 -36.75
C MET A 4 -7.38 -37.40 -35.54
N ALA A 5 -6.12 -37.05 -35.24
CA ALA A 5 -5.79 -36.12 -34.17
C ALA A 5 -6.11 -34.66 -34.55
N LEU A 6 -5.89 -34.29 -35.83
CA LEU A 6 -6.24 -32.96 -36.34
C LEU A 6 -7.75 -32.71 -36.40
N ASP A 7 -8.53 -33.75 -36.69
CA ASP A 7 -9.99 -33.62 -36.84
C ASP A 7 -10.71 -33.47 -35.49
N LYS A 8 -10.23 -34.19 -34.45
CA LYS A 8 -10.67 -33.97 -33.05
C LYS A 8 -10.33 -32.57 -32.53
N GLN A 9 -9.24 -31.97 -33.00
CA GLN A 9 -8.85 -30.62 -32.58
C GLN A 9 -9.69 -29.54 -33.28
N LYS A 10 -10.12 -29.76 -34.53
CA LYS A 10 -11.10 -28.89 -35.22
C LYS A 10 -12.49 -28.97 -34.59
N GLN A 11 -12.98 -30.16 -34.26
CA GLN A 11 -14.28 -30.33 -33.61
C GLN A 11 -14.33 -29.68 -32.21
N LYS A 12 -13.25 -29.77 -31.42
CA LYS A 12 -13.16 -29.05 -30.13
C LYS A 12 -13.19 -27.53 -30.29
N LYS A 13 -12.55 -26.97 -31.32
CA LYS A 13 -12.60 -25.52 -31.60
C LYS A 13 -14.00 -25.07 -32.05
N GLN A 14 -14.71 -25.88 -32.82
CA GLN A 14 -16.07 -25.56 -33.28
C GLN A 14 -17.11 -25.61 -32.14
N GLN A 15 -17.01 -26.58 -31.22
CA GLN A 15 -17.88 -26.64 -30.03
C GLN A 15 -17.62 -25.48 -29.05
N GLN A 16 -16.39 -24.98 -28.98
CA GLN A 16 -16.05 -23.86 -28.11
C GLN A 16 -16.53 -22.51 -28.68
N GLN A 17 -16.62 -22.37 -30.01
CA GLN A 17 -17.20 -21.18 -30.66
C GLN A 17 -18.73 -21.14 -30.57
N GLN A 18 -19.42 -22.28 -30.64
CA GLN A 18 -20.89 -22.32 -30.50
C GLN A 18 -21.40 -22.03 -29.08
N ARG A 19 -20.55 -22.16 -28.06
CA ARG A 19 -20.90 -21.77 -26.67
C ARG A 19 -20.83 -20.27 -26.39
N VAL A 20 -20.23 -19.47 -27.28
CA VAL A 20 -20.02 -18.03 -27.07
C VAL A 20 -21.08 -17.16 -27.78
N THR A 21 -21.86 -17.73 -28.69
CA THR A 21 -22.82 -16.97 -29.52
C THR A 21 -24.29 -17.10 -29.09
N ALA A 22 -24.57 -17.50 -27.85
CA ALA A 22 -25.93 -17.60 -27.34
C ALA A 22 -26.04 -16.98 -25.94
N SER A 23 -25.86 -15.65 -25.84
CA SER A 23 -26.43 -14.81 -24.79
C SER A 23 -26.13 -13.34 -25.10
N SER A 24 -27.00 -12.71 -25.88
CA SER A 24 -27.10 -11.25 -25.95
C SER A 24 -28.58 -10.92 -26.04
N ASP A 25 -29.09 -10.30 -24.97
CA ASP A 25 -30.32 -9.50 -24.86
C ASP A 25 -31.14 -9.89 -23.61
N VAL A 26 -30.72 -9.39 -22.44
CA VAL A 26 -31.63 -9.16 -21.30
C VAL A 26 -31.17 -7.89 -20.54
N PRO A 27 -32.09 -6.95 -20.19
CA PRO A 27 -31.76 -5.75 -19.42
C PRO A 27 -31.52 -6.06 -17.94
N PHE A 28 -30.67 -5.25 -17.29
CA PHE A 28 -30.42 -5.26 -15.85
C PHE A 28 -31.71 -5.10 -15.02
N PRO A 29 -32.03 -6.00 -14.06
CA PRO A 29 -32.99 -5.70 -13.01
C PRO A 29 -32.28 -5.23 -11.73
N SER A 30 -32.90 -4.21 -11.13
CA SER A 30 -32.63 -3.69 -9.80
C SER A 30 -32.79 -4.76 -8.73
N ALA A 31 -31.80 -4.92 -7.86
CA ALA A 31 -31.87 -5.84 -6.74
C ALA A 31 -32.71 -5.25 -5.60
N SER A 32 -33.87 -5.85 -5.35
CA SER A 32 -34.58 -5.80 -4.07
C SER A 32 -35.19 -7.18 -3.82
N ALA A 33 -34.82 -7.76 -2.68
CA ALA A 33 -35.56 -8.74 -1.89
C ALA A 33 -35.49 -10.26 -2.20
N GLU A 34 -35.44 -10.98 -1.07
CA GLU A 34 -35.84 -12.37 -0.78
C GLU A 34 -34.87 -13.54 -1.05
N MET A 35 -34.13 -13.88 0.01
CA MET A 35 -33.58 -15.24 0.20
C MET A 35 -34.67 -16.18 0.71
N ARG A 36 -35.02 -17.21 -0.08
CA ARG A 36 -35.65 -18.44 0.41
C ARG A 36 -34.63 -19.57 0.43
N GLY A 37 -34.59 -20.27 1.56
CA GLY A 37 -33.67 -21.37 1.82
C GLY A 37 -34.00 -22.64 1.05
N HIS A 38 -32.94 -23.40 0.74
CA HIS A 38 -33.04 -24.80 0.37
C HIS A 38 -32.11 -25.65 1.23
N MET A 39 -32.74 -26.68 1.81
CA MET A 39 -32.17 -27.75 2.62
C MET A 39 -31.15 -28.58 1.83
N VAL A 40 -30.06 -28.96 2.48
CA VAL A 40 -29.12 -29.99 2.03
C VAL A 40 -29.32 -31.25 2.89
N PRO A 41 -29.49 -32.45 2.31
CA PRO A 41 -29.60 -33.68 3.09
C PRO A 41 -28.22 -34.23 3.47
N ALA A 42 -28.18 -34.80 4.66
CA ALA A 42 -27.04 -35.49 5.26
C ALA A 42 -26.82 -36.88 4.66
N SER A 43 -25.55 -37.26 4.45
CA SER A 43 -25.15 -38.68 4.55
C SER A 43 -23.62 -38.86 4.57
N GLN A 44 -23.20 -39.67 5.56
CA GLN A 44 -22.07 -40.61 5.58
C GLN A 44 -20.66 -40.09 5.87
N GLN A 45 -20.37 -40.08 7.17
CA GLN A 45 -19.03 -40.30 7.73
C GLN A 45 -18.54 -41.71 7.40
N ARG A 46 -17.30 -41.82 6.90
CA ARG A 46 -16.48 -43.02 7.00
C ARG A 46 -15.20 -42.66 7.72
N GLU A 47 -14.99 -43.35 8.84
CA GLU A 47 -13.79 -43.35 9.65
C GLU A 47 -12.61 -43.90 8.84
N ALA A 48 -11.48 -43.21 8.90
CA ALA A 48 -10.18 -43.74 8.49
C ALA A 48 -9.10 -43.23 9.45
N SER A 49 -8.46 -44.20 10.07
CA SER A 49 -7.45 -44.14 11.12
C SER A 49 -6.17 -43.40 10.68
N GLN A 50 -5.65 -42.54 11.55
CA GLN A 50 -4.32 -41.94 11.42
C GLN A 50 -3.24 -42.82 12.10
N PRO A 51 -2.02 -42.86 11.57
CA PRO A 51 -0.82 -43.12 12.36
C PRO A 51 -0.03 -41.84 12.63
N ASP A 52 0.63 -41.85 13.78
CA ASP A 52 1.38 -40.78 14.41
C ASP A 52 2.40 -40.06 13.51
N SER A 53 2.40 -38.72 13.57
CA SER A 53 3.46 -37.88 13.02
C SER A 53 3.76 -36.72 13.96
N THR A 54 4.88 -36.83 14.66
CA THR A 54 5.57 -35.76 15.36
C THR A 54 6.22 -34.81 14.35
N ALA A 55 5.74 -33.56 14.27
CA ALA A 55 6.43 -32.47 13.60
C ALA A 55 6.18 -31.14 14.32
N ALA A 56 7.26 -30.57 14.84
CA ALA A 56 7.32 -29.22 15.38
C ALA A 56 7.08 -28.20 14.26
N SER A 57 6.03 -27.38 14.42
CA SER A 57 5.76 -26.22 13.58
C SER A 57 5.55 -25.02 14.51
N SER A 58 6.56 -24.18 14.60
CA SER A 58 6.50 -22.86 15.22
C SER A 58 5.76 -21.89 14.29
N THR A 59 4.47 -22.11 14.12
CA THR A 59 3.55 -21.00 14.40
C THR A 59 3.40 -21.04 15.91
N ALA A 60 3.65 -19.94 16.60
CA ALA A 60 3.20 -19.82 17.98
C ALA A 60 1.67 -19.87 17.95
N ALA A 61 1.12 -21.07 17.88
CA ALA A 61 -0.21 -21.35 18.37
C ALA A 61 -0.14 -20.97 19.84
N SER A 62 -0.59 -19.75 20.15
CA SER A 62 -1.02 -19.45 21.50
C SER A 62 -1.88 -20.63 21.94
N PRO A 63 -1.63 -21.23 23.13
CA PRO A 63 -2.41 -22.36 23.58
C PRO A 63 -3.88 -22.00 23.41
N ARG A 64 -4.65 -22.87 22.74
CA ARG A 64 -6.12 -22.76 22.68
C ARG A 64 -6.63 -22.95 24.10
N VAL A 65 -6.48 -21.93 24.94
CA VAL A 65 -7.19 -21.80 26.19
C VAL A 65 -8.63 -21.52 25.77
N THR A 66 -9.51 -22.49 25.98
CA THR A 66 -10.94 -22.40 25.68
C THR A 66 -11.71 -21.58 26.73
N GLY A 67 -11.02 -20.87 27.62
CA GLY A 67 -11.58 -19.79 28.44
C GLY A 67 -11.29 -18.45 27.77
N ALA A 68 -12.23 -17.50 27.84
CA ALA A 68 -11.99 -16.11 27.45
C ALA A 68 -10.67 -15.66 28.09
N SER A 69 -9.65 -15.42 27.26
CA SER A 69 -8.32 -15.06 27.72
C SER A 69 -8.33 -13.60 28.10
N ASP A 70 -8.69 -13.33 29.35
CA ASP A 70 -8.61 -12.00 29.96
C ASP A 70 -7.15 -11.55 29.93
N VAL A 71 -6.91 -10.37 29.33
CA VAL A 71 -5.57 -9.78 29.24
C VAL A 71 -5.33 -8.99 30.54
N PRO A 72 -4.19 -9.16 31.23
CA PRO A 72 -4.02 -8.66 32.61
C PRO A 72 -3.71 -7.16 32.71
N PHE A 73 -4.05 -6.36 31.68
CA PHE A 73 -3.80 -4.92 31.65
C PHE A 73 -5.02 -4.17 31.13
N THR A 74 -5.11 -2.90 31.53
CA THR A 74 -6.18 -1.95 31.19
C THR A 74 -5.94 -1.27 29.84
N ALA A 75 -6.96 -0.60 29.30
CA ALA A 75 -6.83 0.18 28.06
C ALA A 75 -5.81 1.32 28.18
N ALA A 76 -5.74 1.95 29.36
CA ALA A 76 -4.77 2.99 29.65
C ALA A 76 -3.32 2.46 29.62
N GLU A 77 -3.10 1.25 30.12
CA GLU A 77 -1.78 0.61 30.11
C GLU A 77 -1.37 0.14 28.71
N MET A 78 -2.34 -0.18 27.84
CA MET A 78 -2.08 -0.77 26.52
C MET A 78 -1.12 0.05 25.67
N ARG A 79 -1.24 1.39 25.64
CA ARG A 79 -0.35 2.27 24.84
C ARG A 79 1.10 2.24 25.30
N GLY A 80 1.33 1.91 26.58
CA GLY A 80 2.65 1.78 27.19
C GLY A 80 3.09 0.33 27.38
N TYR A 81 2.22 -0.64 27.09
CA TYR A 81 2.45 -2.07 27.26
C TYR A 81 3.38 -2.57 26.15
N LYS A 82 4.64 -2.13 26.25
CA LYS A 82 5.74 -2.62 25.44
C LYS A 82 5.98 -4.07 25.84
N VAL A 83 5.33 -4.98 25.11
CA VAL A 83 5.39 -6.42 25.33
C VAL A 83 6.87 -6.81 25.38
N ARG A 84 7.37 -7.01 26.61
CA ARG A 84 8.69 -7.55 26.92
C ARG A 84 9.85 -6.70 26.41
N LEU A 85 10.11 -5.59 27.10
CA LEU A 85 11.50 -5.24 27.39
C LEU A 85 12.05 -6.38 28.25
N SER A 86 12.63 -7.43 27.66
CA SER A 86 13.57 -8.23 28.43
C SER A 86 14.62 -7.25 28.95
N ASP A 87 14.83 -7.19 30.26
CA ASP A 87 15.85 -6.31 30.88
C ASP A 87 17.24 -6.54 30.29
N ASP A 88 17.45 -7.71 29.67
CA ASP A 88 18.43 -7.90 28.62
C ASP A 88 18.04 -7.06 27.39
N ARG A 89 18.49 -5.80 27.38
CA ARG A 89 18.70 -4.96 26.19
C ARG A 89 19.73 -5.60 25.24
N ALA A 90 19.62 -6.90 24.97
CA ALA A 90 20.39 -7.59 23.96
C ALA A 90 20.33 -6.74 22.70
N ALA A 91 21.50 -6.31 22.24
CA ALA A 91 21.65 -5.32 21.20
C ALA A 91 21.03 -5.84 19.90
N TYR A 92 19.76 -5.50 19.63
CA TYR A 92 19.20 -5.69 18.29
C TYR A 92 20.02 -4.87 17.27
N PRO A 93 20.29 -5.41 16.07
CA PRO A 93 19.71 -6.62 15.49
C PRO A 93 20.21 -7.88 16.17
N THR A 94 19.33 -8.86 16.43
CA THR A 94 19.81 -10.16 16.89
C THR A 94 20.84 -10.65 15.88
N GLU A 95 21.95 -11.20 16.39
CA GLU A 95 22.92 -11.83 15.51
C GLU A 95 22.20 -12.80 14.57
N ARG A 96 22.68 -12.92 13.33
CA ARG A 96 22.07 -13.85 12.37
C ARG A 96 21.98 -15.23 13.02
N ARG A 97 20.79 -15.84 12.96
CA ARG A 97 20.52 -17.20 13.47
C ARG A 97 20.12 -18.13 12.34
N CYS A 98 20.35 -19.42 12.53
CA CYS A 98 19.85 -20.45 11.65
C CYS A 98 18.32 -20.50 11.70
N ALA A 99 17.65 -20.34 10.56
CA ALA A 99 16.19 -20.36 10.47
C ALA A 99 15.57 -21.72 10.82
N MET A 100 16.36 -22.81 10.83
CA MET A 100 15.89 -24.14 11.22
C MET A 100 16.07 -24.44 12.71
N CYS A 101 17.27 -24.17 13.26
CA CYS A 101 17.63 -24.61 14.61
C CYS A 101 17.88 -23.47 15.61
N GLY A 102 17.75 -22.20 15.19
CA GLY A 102 17.91 -21.03 16.04
C GLY A 102 19.34 -20.70 16.49
N LYS A 103 20.33 -21.55 16.17
CA LYS A 103 21.74 -21.33 16.54
C LYS A 103 22.36 -20.18 15.74
N GLY A 104 23.09 -19.29 16.41
CA GLY A 104 23.90 -18.22 15.82
C GLY A 104 25.33 -18.24 16.37
N PRO A 105 26.16 -17.25 16.04
CA PRO A 105 27.46 -17.06 16.67
C PRO A 105 27.34 -16.93 18.21
N PRO A 106 28.39 -17.29 18.98
CA PRO A 106 29.60 -17.98 18.55
C PRO A 106 29.41 -19.49 18.31
N ALA A 107 28.22 -20.05 18.60
CA ALA A 107 27.97 -21.50 18.51
C ALA A 107 28.07 -22.06 17.08
N VAL A 108 27.97 -21.20 16.07
CA VAL A 108 28.19 -21.53 14.66
C VAL A 108 29.15 -20.50 14.07
N PRO A 109 30.29 -20.91 13.46
CA PRO A 109 31.32 -19.98 12.99
C PRO A 109 30.87 -19.14 11.78
N SER A 110 30.00 -19.68 10.94
CA SER A 110 29.45 -18.97 9.79
C SER A 110 28.06 -19.49 9.43
N LEU A 111 27.24 -18.60 8.88
CA LEU A 111 25.91 -18.92 8.40
C LEU A 111 25.83 -18.66 6.89
N SER A 112 25.33 -19.63 6.14
CA SER A 112 25.04 -19.48 4.71
C SER A 112 23.64 -18.90 4.52
N THR A 113 23.47 -17.98 3.57
CA THR A 113 22.14 -17.44 3.24
C THR A 113 21.45 -18.31 2.20
N CYS A 114 20.11 -18.26 2.15
CA CYS A 114 19.37 -18.86 1.04
C CYS A 114 19.85 -18.25 -0.29
N GLY A 115 20.27 -19.07 -1.26
CA GLY A 115 20.77 -18.58 -2.55
C GLY A 115 19.74 -17.80 -3.38
N GLU A 116 18.45 -18.04 -3.15
CA GLU A 116 17.36 -17.41 -3.89
C GLU A 116 16.90 -16.08 -3.28
N CYS A 117 16.32 -16.12 -2.07
CA CYS A 117 15.77 -14.91 -1.44
C CYS A 117 16.80 -14.13 -0.62
N ARG A 118 17.87 -14.78 -0.14
CA ARG A 118 18.91 -14.21 0.75
C ARG A 118 18.43 -13.69 2.12
N LEU A 119 17.13 -13.82 2.44
CA LEU A 119 16.53 -13.28 3.66
C LEU A 119 16.78 -14.13 4.92
N VAL A 120 16.93 -15.45 4.75
CA VAL A 120 17.14 -16.41 5.85
C VAL A 120 18.54 -17.02 5.78
N SER A 121 19.08 -17.40 6.93
CA SER A 121 20.42 -17.96 7.08
C SER A 121 20.39 -19.36 7.72
N TYR A 122 21.41 -20.17 7.48
CA TYR A 122 21.50 -21.57 7.90
C TYR A 122 22.91 -21.92 8.40
N CYS A 123 22.99 -22.76 9.43
CA CYS A 123 24.27 -23.27 9.94
C CYS A 123 24.80 -24.48 9.17
N SER A 124 23.96 -25.13 8.35
CA SER A 124 24.34 -26.29 7.55
C SER A 124 23.39 -26.48 6.37
N LEU A 125 23.85 -27.21 5.36
CA LEU A 125 23.03 -27.62 4.22
C LEU A 125 21.84 -28.49 4.65
N GLU A 126 22.01 -29.28 5.72
CA GLU A 126 20.93 -30.09 6.30
C GLU A 126 19.82 -29.20 6.87
N CYS A 127 20.17 -28.19 7.68
CA CYS A 127 19.21 -27.22 8.20
C CYS A 127 18.48 -26.49 7.07
N GLN A 128 19.20 -26.12 6.00
CA GLN A 128 18.60 -25.52 4.81
C GLN A 128 17.60 -26.46 4.14
N ARG A 129 17.95 -27.74 3.90
CA ARG A 129 17.06 -28.73 3.27
C ARG A 129 15.81 -29.00 4.11
N ASN A 130 15.98 -29.09 5.43
CA ASN A 130 14.88 -29.35 6.36
C ASN A 130 13.92 -28.16 6.40
N HIS A 131 14.42 -26.93 6.59
CA HIS A 131 13.58 -25.73 6.57
C HIS A 131 12.92 -25.49 5.20
N TRP A 132 13.64 -25.79 4.11
CA TRP A 132 13.09 -25.72 2.75
C TRP A 132 11.84 -26.55 2.59
N ARG A 133 11.89 -27.83 3.00
CA ARG A 133 10.75 -28.76 2.90
C ARG A 133 9.64 -28.41 3.89
N ALA A 134 10.00 -27.96 5.09
CA ALA A 134 9.03 -27.68 6.14
C ALA A 134 8.18 -26.43 5.86
N ALA A 135 8.79 -25.33 5.43
CA ALA A 135 8.08 -24.04 5.31
C ALA A 135 8.62 -23.11 4.20
N HIS A 136 9.94 -23.07 3.97
CA HIS A 136 10.51 -21.97 3.19
C HIS A 136 10.19 -22.03 1.69
N LYS A 137 9.96 -23.22 1.12
CA LYS A 137 9.71 -23.40 -0.33
C LYS A 137 8.57 -22.51 -0.85
N ASN A 138 7.48 -22.41 -0.08
CA ASN A 138 6.27 -21.69 -0.51
C ASN A 138 6.44 -20.17 -0.42
N VAL A 139 7.25 -19.69 0.52
CA VAL A 139 7.43 -18.25 0.76
C VAL A 139 8.68 -17.67 0.07
N CYS A 140 9.65 -18.50 -0.33
CA CYS A 140 10.94 -18.02 -0.84
C CYS A 140 10.80 -17.14 -2.10
N LYS A 141 10.04 -17.60 -3.10
CA LYS A 141 9.85 -16.87 -4.36
C LYS A 141 9.10 -15.56 -4.12
N ASP A 142 8.03 -15.62 -3.35
CA ASP A 142 7.22 -14.47 -2.99
C ASP A 142 8.01 -13.43 -2.18
N ALA A 143 8.84 -13.88 -1.24
CA ALA A 143 9.70 -13.02 -0.46
C ALA A 143 10.78 -12.35 -1.29
N LYS A 144 11.38 -13.07 -2.25
CA LYS A 144 12.31 -12.51 -3.24
C LYS A 144 11.64 -11.46 -4.13
N THR A 145 10.41 -11.71 -4.58
CA THR A 145 9.64 -10.72 -5.35
C THR A 145 9.39 -9.47 -4.52
N LEU A 146 8.97 -9.64 -3.26
CA LEU A 146 8.68 -8.51 -2.37
C LEU A 146 9.95 -7.72 -2.01
N SER A 147 11.08 -8.37 -1.75
CA SER A 147 12.36 -7.68 -1.49
C SER A 147 12.86 -6.88 -2.68
N ASN A 148 12.37 -7.19 -3.89
CA ASN A 148 12.67 -6.43 -5.10
C ASN A 148 11.71 -5.27 -5.34
N VAL A 149 10.70 -5.04 -4.48
CA VAL A 149 9.87 -3.83 -4.54
C VAL A 149 10.67 -2.66 -3.97
N GLY A 150 10.57 -1.48 -4.60
CA GLY A 150 11.43 -0.33 -4.31
C GLY A 150 11.53 0.06 -2.83
N ALA A 151 10.45 -0.12 -2.06
CA ALA A 151 10.41 0.16 -0.62
C ALA A 151 11.27 -0.80 0.23
N PHE A 152 11.52 -2.03 -0.24
CA PHE A 152 12.19 -3.09 0.53
C PHE A 152 13.56 -3.49 -0.03
N ARG A 153 14.04 -2.79 -1.06
CA ARG A 153 15.41 -2.94 -1.57
C ARG A 153 16.42 -2.33 -0.58
N TYR A 154 17.71 -2.54 -0.87
CA TYR A 154 18.83 -1.86 -0.20
C TYR A 154 18.86 -2.08 1.32
N ASP A 155 18.97 -3.34 1.74
CA ASP A 155 19.08 -3.75 3.15
C ASP A 155 17.86 -3.43 4.04
N ASN A 156 16.73 -3.02 3.47
CA ASN A 156 15.46 -2.86 4.18
C ASN A 156 14.64 -4.16 4.22
N GLU A 157 15.28 -5.25 4.63
CA GLU A 157 14.71 -6.61 4.57
C GLU A 157 13.72 -6.91 5.71
N ALA A 158 13.74 -6.15 6.80
CA ALA A 158 12.99 -6.48 8.02
C ALA A 158 11.47 -6.55 7.79
N PRO A 159 10.81 -5.62 7.08
CA PRO A 159 9.38 -5.74 6.78
C PRO A 159 9.05 -7.00 5.98
N VAL A 160 9.93 -7.39 5.05
CA VAL A 160 9.76 -8.62 4.26
C VAL A 160 9.85 -9.84 5.18
N LYS A 161 10.85 -9.90 6.07
CA LYS A 161 10.99 -10.99 7.03
C LYS A 161 9.77 -11.10 7.94
N TYR A 162 9.26 -9.98 8.45
CA TYR A 162 8.05 -9.94 9.28
C TYR A 162 6.82 -10.46 8.52
N VAL A 163 6.57 -9.97 7.30
CA VAL A 163 5.41 -10.36 6.48
C VAL A 163 5.36 -11.88 6.21
N TYR A 164 6.51 -12.54 6.09
CA TYR A 164 6.59 -13.99 5.86
C TYR A 164 6.92 -14.82 7.11
N GLY A 165 6.83 -14.23 8.31
CA GLY A 165 7.07 -14.95 9.57
C GLY A 165 8.52 -15.44 9.76
N MET A 166 9.48 -14.80 9.11
CA MET A 166 10.92 -15.07 9.24
C MET A 166 11.58 -14.22 10.34
N MET A 167 10.82 -13.34 10.98
CA MET A 167 11.19 -12.46 12.08
C MET A 167 10.01 -12.40 13.04
N SER A 168 10.25 -12.45 14.35
CA SER A 168 9.17 -12.34 15.33
C SER A 168 8.61 -10.92 15.35
N GLU A 169 7.38 -10.78 15.86
CA GLU A 169 6.72 -9.49 15.98
C GLU A 169 7.49 -8.52 16.91
N ASP A 170 7.89 -9.00 18.08
CA ASP A 170 8.65 -8.22 19.07
C ASP A 170 9.99 -7.73 18.49
N GLU A 171 10.72 -8.62 17.80
CA GLU A 171 11.99 -8.28 17.14
C GLU A 171 11.78 -7.22 16.05
N PHE A 172 10.73 -7.37 15.24
CA PHE A 172 10.43 -6.46 14.16
C PHE A 172 10.11 -5.05 14.67
N TYR A 173 9.17 -4.92 15.61
CA TYR A 173 8.74 -3.60 16.09
C TYR A 173 9.81 -2.92 16.95
N GLU A 174 10.67 -3.67 17.64
CA GLU A 174 11.84 -3.10 18.31
C GLU A 174 12.84 -2.52 17.30
N LEU A 175 13.14 -3.25 16.22
CA LEU A 175 13.98 -2.74 15.14
C LEU A 175 13.35 -1.52 14.45
N GLN A 176 12.03 -1.53 14.25
CA GLN A 176 11.30 -0.39 13.67
C GLN A 176 11.42 0.85 14.55
N ARG A 177 11.16 0.78 15.85
CA ARG A 177 11.27 1.93 16.77
C ARG A 177 12.67 2.55 16.75
N ARG A 178 13.73 1.72 16.79
CA ARG A 178 15.11 2.21 16.67
C ARG A 178 15.36 2.91 15.35
N LYS A 179 14.79 2.39 14.26
CA LYS A 179 14.92 3.00 12.94
C LYS A 179 14.14 4.32 12.87
N GLU A 180 12.92 4.39 13.41
CA GLU A 180 12.15 5.62 13.56
C GLU A 180 12.96 6.68 14.32
N ASP A 181 13.55 6.33 15.47
CA ASP A 181 14.40 7.23 16.26
C ASP A 181 15.65 7.71 15.51
N GLN A 182 16.30 6.83 14.76
CA GLN A 182 17.47 7.18 13.92
C GLN A 182 17.07 8.14 12.80
N ILE A 183 15.95 7.87 12.11
CA ILE A 183 15.41 8.76 11.07
C ILE A 183 15.11 10.12 11.67
N ILE A 184 14.37 10.18 12.78
CA ILE A 184 13.99 11.45 13.42
C ILE A 184 15.24 12.22 13.88
N SER A 185 16.24 11.53 14.42
CA SER A 185 17.50 12.17 14.84
C SER A 185 18.28 12.73 13.65
N GLU A 186 18.31 12.01 12.53
CA GLU A 186 18.95 12.48 11.29
C GLU A 186 18.18 13.66 10.67
N LEU A 187 16.85 13.63 10.69
CA LEU A 187 16.01 14.75 10.27
C LEU A 187 16.29 15.99 11.14
N ALA A 188 16.37 15.81 12.46
CA ALA A 188 16.63 16.87 13.43
C ALA A 188 18.01 17.52 13.28
N SER A 189 19.01 16.77 12.77
CA SER A 189 20.37 17.27 12.56
C SER A 189 20.59 17.96 11.21
N ARG A 190 19.58 18.04 10.34
CA ARG A 190 19.71 18.55 8.97
C ARG A 190 18.94 19.86 8.77
N PRO A 191 19.43 20.76 7.87
CA PRO A 191 18.72 21.97 7.47
C PRO A 191 17.60 21.63 6.46
N LEU A 192 16.53 21.01 6.96
CA LEU A 192 15.42 20.56 6.14
C LEU A 192 14.63 21.73 5.55
N THR A 193 14.19 21.59 4.29
CA THR A 193 13.20 22.48 3.69
C THR A 193 11.79 21.93 3.81
N LYS A 194 11.64 20.61 3.71
CA LYS A 194 10.35 19.92 3.72
C LYS A 194 10.54 18.45 4.06
N VAL A 195 9.55 17.84 4.70
CA VAL A 195 9.41 16.38 4.83
C VAL A 195 8.03 16.00 4.29
N SER A 196 8.02 15.09 3.31
CA SER A 196 6.81 14.52 2.73
C SER A 196 6.64 13.07 3.18
N MET A 197 5.40 12.59 3.24
CA MET A 197 5.06 11.23 3.66
C MET A 197 4.41 10.48 2.49
N GLY A 198 4.74 9.19 2.35
CA GLY A 198 4.16 8.32 1.32
C GLY A 198 3.68 7.00 1.91
N LEU A 199 2.53 6.50 1.43
CA LEU A 199 1.90 5.27 1.90
C LEU A 199 1.77 4.26 0.76
N VAL A 200 2.17 3.03 1.04
CA VAL A 200 2.06 1.90 0.13
C VAL A 200 1.47 0.70 0.85
N LEU A 201 0.41 0.12 0.28
CA LEU A 201 -0.17 -1.12 0.78
C LEU A 201 0.65 -2.32 0.26
N THR A 202 1.07 -3.18 1.18
CA THR A 202 1.87 -4.38 0.91
C THR A 202 1.07 -5.63 1.23
N ARG A 203 0.92 -6.50 0.22
CA ARG A 203 0.09 -7.72 0.28
C ARG A 203 -1.31 -7.46 0.85
N PHE A 204 -1.89 -6.32 0.48
CA PHE A 204 -3.27 -5.93 0.79
C PHE A 204 -3.65 -5.79 2.27
N ARG A 205 -2.70 -5.93 3.20
CA ARG A 205 -3.00 -5.91 4.64
C ARG A 205 -1.92 -5.27 5.51
N HIS A 206 -0.81 -4.83 4.93
CA HIS A 206 0.21 -4.08 5.65
C HIS A 206 0.37 -2.72 5.01
N VAL A 207 0.45 -1.66 5.80
CA VAL A 207 0.84 -0.33 5.31
C VAL A 207 2.32 -0.10 5.58
N ASN A 208 3.02 0.35 4.55
CA ASN A 208 4.36 0.89 4.65
C ASN A 208 4.27 2.42 4.50
N ILE A 209 4.69 3.13 5.54
CA ILE A 209 4.80 4.59 5.59
C ILE A 209 6.27 4.93 5.38
N GLY A 210 6.60 5.58 4.27
CA GLY A 210 7.91 6.14 3.97
C GLY A 210 7.96 7.64 4.19
N LEU A 211 9.15 8.18 4.35
CA LEU A 211 9.40 9.63 4.44
C LEU A 211 10.36 10.06 3.34
N LEU A 212 10.11 11.22 2.74
CA LEU A 212 11.01 11.87 1.81
C LEU A 212 11.38 13.25 2.38
N SER A 213 12.64 13.44 2.70
CA SER A 213 13.15 14.72 3.21
C SER A 213 13.88 15.49 2.11
N TYR A 214 13.75 16.81 2.15
CA TYR A 214 14.40 17.73 1.22
C TYR A 214 15.38 18.62 1.97
N VAL A 215 16.59 18.76 1.45
CA VAL A 215 17.71 19.47 2.09
C VAL A 215 18.09 20.70 1.26
N LYS A 216 18.42 21.83 1.92
CA LYS A 216 18.90 23.04 1.23
C LYS A 216 20.26 22.77 0.56
N ARG A 217 20.37 23.12 -0.73
CA ARG A 217 21.63 23.05 -1.47
C ARG A 217 22.50 24.27 -1.14
N GLY A 218 23.74 24.07 -0.69
CA GLY A 218 24.71 25.17 -0.50
C GLY A 218 25.54 25.12 0.78
N GLU A 219 25.17 24.30 1.76
CA GLU A 219 26.04 23.98 2.90
C GLU A 219 26.97 22.82 2.50
N ARG A 220 28.23 23.15 2.20
CA ARG A 220 29.22 22.35 1.45
C ARG A 220 29.77 21.10 2.18
N ASP A 221 30.22 20.17 1.34
CA ASP A 221 31.39 19.28 1.49
C ASP A 221 31.31 17.93 2.21
N SER A 222 30.14 17.35 2.41
CA SER A 222 30.09 15.89 2.58
C SER A 222 29.01 15.30 1.71
N GLN A 223 29.38 14.26 0.95
CA GLN A 223 28.43 13.34 0.33
C GLN A 223 27.29 13.15 1.33
N ALA A 224 26.07 13.56 0.96
CA ALA A 224 24.90 13.28 1.75
C ALA A 224 24.77 11.76 1.82
N THR A 225 25.43 11.16 2.80
CA THR A 225 25.22 9.79 3.21
C THR A 225 24.16 9.88 4.29
N SER A 226 23.21 8.96 4.24
CA SER A 226 22.32 8.74 5.35
C SER A 226 23.00 7.79 6.32
N ALA A 227 22.97 8.10 7.61
CA ALA A 227 23.42 7.18 8.65
C ALA A 227 22.36 6.07 8.86
N VAL A 228 21.10 6.36 8.53
CA VAL A 228 20.03 5.37 8.55
C VAL A 228 20.25 4.32 7.46
N LYS A 229 20.39 3.06 7.88
CA LYS A 229 20.50 1.91 6.99
C LYS A 229 19.27 1.77 6.09
N GLY A 230 19.52 1.63 4.80
CA GLY A 230 18.50 1.46 3.76
C GLY A 230 17.80 2.74 3.30
N ALA A 231 18.18 3.90 3.83
CA ALA A 231 17.80 5.17 3.24
C ALA A 231 18.54 5.40 1.92
N ARG A 232 17.90 6.14 1.01
CA ARG A 232 18.40 6.42 -0.34
C ARG A 232 18.61 7.91 -0.50
N VAL A 233 19.78 8.31 -0.98
CA VAL A 233 20.07 9.71 -1.25
C VAL A 233 19.98 9.96 -2.74
N TYR A 234 19.15 10.92 -3.11
CA TYR A 234 18.97 11.39 -4.47
C TYR A 234 19.62 12.77 -4.58
N SER A 235 20.76 12.82 -5.25
CA SER A 235 21.34 14.10 -5.67
C SER A 235 20.82 14.45 -7.06
N LEU A 236 20.26 15.64 -7.19
CA LEU A 236 19.83 16.15 -8.49
C LEU A 236 21.09 16.44 -9.32
N LYS A 237 21.24 15.72 -10.44
CA LYS A 237 22.27 16.04 -11.43
C LYS A 237 22.12 17.50 -11.88
N GLU A 238 23.24 18.18 -12.12
CA GLU A 238 23.29 19.61 -12.45
C GLU A 238 22.33 20.03 -13.56
N ASP A 239 22.07 19.16 -14.54
CA ASP A 239 21.14 19.44 -15.65
C ASP A 239 19.67 19.57 -15.23
N ALA A 240 19.25 18.93 -14.14
CA ALA A 240 17.87 19.04 -13.61
C ALA A 240 17.60 20.38 -12.91
N CYS A 241 18.65 21.16 -12.61
CA CYS A 241 18.55 22.43 -11.88
C CYS A 241 17.83 23.53 -12.67
N ARG A 242 17.77 23.43 -14.00
CA ARG A 242 17.00 24.38 -14.84
C ARG A 242 15.49 24.31 -14.59
N SER A 243 15.03 23.26 -13.91
CA SER A 243 13.61 22.99 -13.68
C SER A 243 13.07 23.53 -12.35
N GLY A 244 13.89 24.22 -11.55
CA GLY A 244 13.50 24.80 -10.27
C GLY A 244 13.51 23.83 -9.08
N ALA A 245 13.76 22.54 -9.31
CA ALA A 245 14.01 21.58 -8.24
C ALA A 245 15.43 21.81 -7.67
N LEU A 246 15.51 22.48 -6.52
CA LEU A 246 16.77 22.95 -5.91
C LEU A 246 17.25 22.10 -4.73
N HIS A 247 16.62 20.96 -4.46
CA HIS A 247 16.84 20.22 -3.22
C HIS A 247 17.38 18.82 -3.49
N ASP A 248 18.48 18.47 -2.83
CA ASP A 248 18.82 17.07 -2.62
C ASP A 248 17.75 16.45 -1.72
N SER A 249 17.48 15.17 -1.90
CA SER A 249 16.47 14.48 -1.11
C SER A 249 16.97 13.16 -0.55
N ILE A 250 16.48 12.82 0.64
CA ILE A 250 16.74 11.54 1.30
C ILE A 250 15.41 10.85 1.49
N ASP A 251 15.29 9.70 0.87
CA ASP A 251 14.16 8.82 1.00
C ASP A 251 14.45 7.77 2.07
N TYR A 252 13.54 7.69 3.03
CA TYR A 252 13.48 6.69 4.08
C TYR A 252 12.35 5.74 3.71
N PRO A 253 12.63 4.62 3.01
CA PRO A 253 11.59 3.83 2.35
C PRO A 253 10.59 3.19 3.32
N THR A 254 11.02 2.97 4.56
CA THR A 254 10.18 2.53 5.67
C THR A 254 10.55 3.34 6.91
N PHE A 255 9.69 4.27 7.27
CA PHE A 255 9.64 4.90 8.58
C PHE A 255 8.80 4.03 9.52
N ARG A 256 7.56 3.73 9.12
CA ARG A 256 6.63 2.90 9.89
C ARG A 256 6.02 1.80 9.03
N PHE A 257 5.90 0.61 9.57
CA PHE A 257 5.21 -0.52 8.95
C PHE A 257 4.19 -1.07 9.95
N ALA A 258 2.98 -1.34 9.49
CA ALA A 258 1.90 -1.82 10.35
C ALA A 258 1.01 -2.81 9.62
N ARG A 259 0.57 -3.85 10.32
CA ARG A 259 -0.46 -4.77 9.84
C ARG A 259 -1.84 -4.21 10.14
N LEU A 260 -2.65 -4.01 9.11
CA LEU A 260 -3.98 -3.38 9.19
C LEU A 260 -5.13 -4.41 9.24
N SER A 261 -4.87 -5.64 8.82
CA SER A 261 -5.89 -6.70 8.78
C SER A 261 -5.27 -8.07 9.03
N LEU A 262 -6.02 -8.93 9.74
CA LEU A 262 -5.74 -10.35 9.84
C LEU A 262 -6.24 -11.13 8.62
N ASP A 263 -7.19 -10.56 7.88
CA ASP A 263 -7.76 -11.13 6.67
C ASP A 263 -6.68 -11.35 5.61
N THR A 264 -6.70 -12.52 5.00
CA THR A 264 -5.79 -12.92 3.92
C THR A 264 -6.45 -12.85 2.55
N THR A 265 -7.74 -12.51 2.47
CA THR A 265 -8.45 -12.38 1.20
C THR A 265 -7.80 -11.31 0.32
N PRO A 266 -7.74 -11.53 -1.00
CA PRO A 266 -7.31 -10.51 -1.95
C PRO A 266 -8.15 -9.23 -1.80
N PHE A 267 -7.55 -8.08 -2.07
CA PHE A 267 -8.21 -6.79 -1.90
C PHE A 267 -9.52 -6.65 -2.68
N SER A 268 -9.57 -7.20 -3.90
CA SER A 268 -10.75 -7.21 -4.77
C SER A 268 -11.91 -8.04 -4.23
N GLU A 269 -11.64 -8.92 -3.26
CA GLU A 269 -12.60 -9.84 -2.66
C GLU A 269 -12.92 -9.46 -1.20
N LEU A 270 -12.32 -8.37 -0.67
CA LEU A 270 -12.59 -7.92 0.68
C LEU A 270 -14.05 -7.51 0.82
N HIS A 271 -14.68 -7.96 1.89
CA HIS A 271 -15.99 -7.47 2.29
C HIS A 271 -15.92 -5.94 2.52
N PRO A 272 -16.94 -5.16 2.11
CA PRO A 272 -16.95 -3.71 2.29
C PRO A 272 -16.67 -3.27 3.74
N ASP A 273 -17.14 -4.03 4.71
CA ASP A 273 -16.92 -3.74 6.14
C ASP A 273 -15.46 -3.98 6.56
N SER A 274 -14.83 -5.07 6.09
CA SER A 274 -13.39 -5.30 6.26
C SER A 274 -12.58 -4.14 5.69
N LEU A 275 -12.97 -3.68 4.48
CA LEU A 275 -12.29 -2.57 3.81
C LEU A 275 -12.43 -1.27 4.62
N ARG A 276 -13.62 -0.93 5.11
CA ARG A 276 -13.85 0.26 5.96
C ARG A 276 -13.02 0.19 7.25
N SER A 277 -13.01 -0.94 7.94
CA SER A 277 -12.20 -1.15 9.14
C SER A 277 -10.70 -1.00 8.87
N MET A 278 -10.21 -1.59 7.78
CA MET A 278 -8.80 -1.51 7.39
C MET A 278 -8.39 -0.07 7.04
N LEU A 279 -9.21 0.65 6.27
CA LEU A 279 -8.92 2.05 5.93
C LEU A 279 -8.98 2.97 7.15
N ALA A 280 -9.91 2.74 8.09
CA ALA A 280 -9.95 3.49 9.34
C ALA A 280 -8.68 3.30 10.17
N ARG A 281 -8.17 2.06 10.28
CA ARG A 281 -6.88 1.78 10.94
C ARG A 281 -5.70 2.41 10.21
N LEU A 282 -5.74 2.43 8.88
CA LEU A 282 -4.70 3.09 8.09
C LEU A 282 -4.65 4.59 8.41
N VAL A 283 -5.81 5.26 8.43
CA VAL A 283 -5.90 6.69 8.76
C VAL A 283 -5.39 6.95 10.19
N ARG A 284 -5.75 6.10 11.16
CA ARG A 284 -5.22 6.17 12.52
C ARG A 284 -3.70 5.99 12.55
N ALA A 285 -3.18 4.98 11.85
CA ALA A 285 -1.74 4.71 11.81
C ALA A 285 -0.94 5.82 11.14
N ALA A 286 -1.47 6.42 10.08
CA ALA A 286 -0.88 7.60 9.43
C ALA A 286 -0.89 8.81 10.36
N SER A 287 -2.04 9.10 10.99
CA SER A 287 -2.17 10.20 11.96
C SER A 287 -1.18 10.04 13.12
N ARG A 288 -1.07 8.82 13.66
CA ARG A 288 -0.13 8.51 14.73
C ARG A 288 1.33 8.64 14.30
N ALA A 289 1.68 8.20 13.08
CA ALA A 289 3.03 8.36 12.54
C ALA A 289 3.43 9.83 12.41
N ILE A 290 2.50 10.68 11.99
CA ILE A 290 2.71 12.13 11.88
C ILE A 290 2.86 12.76 13.27
N GLU A 291 1.99 12.40 14.22
CA GLU A 291 2.07 12.88 15.60
C GLU A 291 3.42 12.53 16.24
N ASP A 292 3.82 11.26 16.19
CA ASP A 292 5.08 10.78 16.76
C ASP A 292 6.29 11.48 16.11
N LEU A 293 6.26 11.67 14.78
CA LEU A 293 7.30 12.42 14.05
C LEU A 293 7.38 13.86 14.55
N ILE A 294 6.26 14.58 14.68
CA ILE A 294 6.25 15.98 15.11
C ILE A 294 6.74 16.10 16.54
N LEU A 295 6.19 15.31 17.47
CA LEU A 295 6.53 15.39 18.89
C LEU A 295 8.00 15.04 19.12
N SER A 296 8.50 13.96 18.51
CA SER A 296 9.89 13.54 18.68
C SER A 296 10.89 14.49 18.00
N TYR A 297 10.51 15.06 16.85
CA TYR A 297 11.33 16.09 16.19
C TYR A 297 11.38 17.37 17.03
N PHE A 298 10.24 17.80 17.58
CA PHE A 298 10.16 18.97 18.45
C PHE A 298 10.94 18.78 19.75
N GLU A 299 10.91 17.58 20.35
CA GLU A 299 11.72 17.27 21.53
C GLU A 299 13.22 17.49 21.28
N LYS A 300 13.70 17.06 20.11
CA LYS A 300 15.12 17.15 19.72
C LYS A 300 15.55 18.54 19.27
N THR A 301 14.69 19.28 18.58
CA THR A 301 15.07 20.55 17.93
C THR A 301 14.48 21.80 18.59
N ARG A 302 13.43 21.65 19.41
CA ARG A 302 12.56 22.73 19.89
C ARG A 302 11.88 23.53 18.76
N HIS A 303 11.83 22.96 17.56
CA HIS A 303 11.17 23.52 16.39
C HIS A 303 10.20 22.49 15.81
N LEU A 304 9.15 22.98 15.14
CA LEU A 304 8.25 22.10 14.39
C LEU A 304 8.89 21.76 13.03
N PRO A 305 8.78 20.51 12.56
CA PRO A 305 9.24 20.17 11.22
C PRO A 305 8.33 20.83 10.17
N ILE A 306 8.90 21.20 9.02
CA ILE A 306 8.12 21.66 7.86
C ILE A 306 7.57 20.42 7.15
N LEU A 307 6.35 20.03 7.51
CA LEU A 307 5.68 18.88 6.91
C LEU A 307 4.86 19.30 5.69
N ASP A 308 4.97 18.52 4.63
CA ASP A 308 4.07 18.59 3.48
C ASP A 308 2.67 18.13 3.92
N PRO A 309 1.61 18.93 3.71
CA PRO A 309 0.26 18.54 4.08
C PRO A 309 -0.30 17.42 3.17
N LEU A 310 0.34 17.13 2.04
CA LEU A 310 -0.05 16.07 1.12
C LEU A 310 0.67 14.77 1.44
N ILE A 311 -0.12 13.72 1.72
CA ILE A 311 0.35 12.35 1.93
C ILE A 311 0.21 11.60 0.61
N GLU A 312 1.31 11.25 -0.03
CA GLU A 312 1.28 10.49 -1.28
C GLU A 312 0.74 9.08 -1.02
N VAL A 313 -0.27 8.65 -1.79
CA VAL A 313 -0.83 7.29 -1.71
C VAL A 313 -0.72 6.59 -3.06
N ARG A 314 -0.46 5.29 -3.04
CA ARG A 314 -0.47 4.44 -4.25
C ARG A 314 -1.67 3.53 -4.26
N SER A 315 -2.15 3.16 -5.44
CA SER A 315 -3.23 2.18 -5.58
C SER A 315 -2.96 0.91 -4.75
N PRO A 316 -3.95 0.40 -3.99
CA PRO A 316 -5.36 0.83 -3.98
C PRO A 316 -5.72 1.85 -2.88
N LEU A 317 -4.74 2.58 -2.32
CA LEU A 317 -4.95 3.55 -1.25
C LEU A 317 -5.48 4.90 -1.72
N ASP A 318 -5.55 5.13 -3.03
CA ASP A 318 -6.19 6.29 -3.65
C ASP A 318 -7.67 6.43 -3.28
N MET A 319 -8.31 5.35 -2.81
CA MET A 319 -9.67 5.40 -2.25
C MET A 319 -9.79 6.31 -1.02
N LEU A 320 -8.70 6.55 -0.28
CA LEU A 320 -8.72 7.51 0.83
C LEU A 320 -8.93 8.94 0.34
N PHE A 321 -8.29 9.29 -0.79
CA PHE A 321 -8.52 10.56 -1.46
C PHE A 321 -9.96 10.64 -1.91
N TRP A 322 -10.43 9.69 -2.71
CA TRP A 322 -11.79 9.72 -3.24
C TRP A 322 -12.85 9.81 -2.15
N ALA A 323 -12.67 9.11 -1.02
CA ALA A 323 -13.60 9.09 0.11
C ALA A 323 -13.45 10.28 1.08
N ASP A 324 -12.77 11.35 0.68
CA ASP A 324 -12.55 12.56 1.46
C ASP A 324 -11.95 12.28 2.85
N LYS A 325 -11.12 11.23 2.97
CA LYS A 325 -10.47 10.89 4.25
C LYS A 325 -9.26 11.78 4.46
N THR A 326 -9.02 12.18 5.69
CA THR A 326 -7.85 12.96 6.08
C THR A 326 -7.19 12.32 7.30
N ALA A 327 -5.88 12.53 7.45
CA ALA A 327 -5.19 12.23 8.70
C ALA A 327 -5.18 13.49 9.57
N THR A 328 -5.48 13.35 10.86
CA THR A 328 -5.65 14.49 11.77
C THR A 328 -4.75 14.33 12.98
N VAL A 329 -4.02 15.38 13.35
CA VAL A 329 -3.12 15.38 14.50
C VAL A 329 -3.45 16.56 15.39
N THR A 330 -3.54 16.34 16.70
CA THR A 330 -3.84 17.42 17.67
C THR A 330 -2.62 17.69 18.54
N ILE A 331 -2.06 18.90 18.44
CA ILE A 331 -0.89 19.33 19.22
C ILE A 331 -1.25 20.63 19.93
N GLY A 332 -1.10 20.64 21.26
CA GLY A 332 -1.41 21.82 22.08
C GLY A 332 -2.86 22.29 21.96
N GLY A 333 -3.81 21.37 21.77
CA GLY A 333 -5.23 21.68 21.59
C GLY A 333 -5.63 22.18 20.20
N LYS A 334 -4.68 22.34 19.27
CA LYS A 334 -4.96 22.66 17.87
C LYS A 334 -4.89 21.40 17.01
N THR A 335 -5.91 21.19 16.19
CA THR A 335 -5.96 20.09 15.22
C THR A 335 -5.40 20.56 13.87
N PHE A 336 -4.56 19.71 13.28
CA PHE A 336 -3.98 19.87 11.96
C PHE A 336 -4.43 18.72 11.05
N VAL A 337 -4.70 19.04 9.79
CA VAL A 337 -5.24 18.12 8.79
C VAL A 337 -4.20 17.85 7.69
N PHE A 338 -4.06 16.60 7.32
CA PHE A 338 -3.21 16.11 6.23
C PHE A 338 -4.09 15.35 5.22
N TYR A 339 -3.83 15.58 3.93
CA TYR A 339 -4.69 15.17 2.83
C TYR A 339 -4.02 14.06 2.03
N PHE A 340 -4.72 12.96 1.78
CA PHE A 340 -4.18 11.90 0.92
C PHE A 340 -4.23 12.33 -0.54
N LEU A 341 -3.16 12.12 -1.30
CA LEU A 341 -3.06 12.47 -2.71
C LEU A 341 -2.50 11.28 -3.51
N PRO A 342 -3.26 10.72 -4.47
CA PRO A 342 -2.77 9.67 -5.35
C PRO A 342 -1.54 10.14 -6.13
N ASP A 343 -0.52 9.29 -6.24
CA ASP A 343 0.63 9.61 -7.08
C ASP A 343 0.24 9.65 -8.57
N MET A 344 0.97 10.42 -9.37
CA MET A 344 0.70 10.54 -10.80
C MET A 344 0.69 9.20 -11.55
N PRO A 345 1.58 8.23 -11.25
CA PRO A 345 1.50 6.89 -11.83
C PRO A 345 0.15 6.21 -11.56
N THR A 346 -0.38 6.30 -10.34
CA THR A 346 -1.70 5.76 -9.97
C THR A 346 -2.80 6.46 -10.79
N ILE A 347 -2.80 7.79 -10.85
CA ILE A 347 -3.81 8.53 -11.63
C ILE A 347 -3.79 8.14 -13.11
N CYS A 348 -2.61 8.05 -13.73
CA CYS A 348 -2.50 7.67 -15.14
C CYS A 348 -2.92 6.22 -15.37
N THR A 349 -2.57 5.33 -14.44
CA THR A 349 -2.99 3.92 -14.44
C THR A 349 -4.51 3.82 -14.42
N ASP A 350 -5.14 4.41 -13.41
CA ASP A 350 -6.57 4.36 -13.23
C ASP A 350 -7.28 5.00 -14.42
N ALA A 351 -6.80 6.15 -14.92
CA ALA A 351 -7.34 6.82 -16.10
C ALA A 351 -7.41 5.89 -17.31
N VAL A 352 -6.34 5.15 -17.60
CA VAL A 352 -6.31 4.23 -18.74
C VAL A 352 -7.12 2.96 -18.47
N VAL A 353 -7.02 2.37 -17.27
CA VAL A 353 -7.79 1.17 -16.90
C VAL A 353 -9.29 1.44 -17.05
N HIS A 354 -9.75 2.54 -16.46
CA HIS A 354 -11.14 2.97 -16.51
C HIS A 354 -11.61 3.28 -17.94
N SER A 355 -10.74 3.87 -18.77
CA SER A 355 -11.07 4.17 -20.16
C SER A 355 -11.16 2.91 -21.02
N CYS A 356 -10.27 1.94 -20.80
CA CYS A 356 -10.32 0.62 -21.44
C CYS A 356 -11.59 -0.14 -21.04
N MET A 357 -11.94 -0.18 -19.76
CA MET A 357 -13.16 -0.83 -19.27
C MET A 357 -14.40 -0.20 -19.91
N ARG A 358 -14.44 1.13 -20.04
CA ARG A 358 -15.57 1.86 -20.66
C ARG A 358 -15.69 1.65 -22.17
N LEU A 359 -14.59 1.71 -22.90
CA LEU A 359 -14.61 1.64 -24.36
C LEU A 359 -14.63 0.22 -24.90
N PHE A 360 -14.01 -0.71 -24.18
CA PHE A 360 -13.78 -2.07 -24.65
C PHE A 360 -14.48 -3.15 -23.81
N GLY A 361 -14.96 -2.81 -22.60
CA GLY A 361 -15.53 -3.80 -21.67
C GLY A 361 -14.48 -4.74 -21.07
N GLU A 362 -13.20 -4.37 -21.14
CA GLU A 362 -12.07 -5.19 -20.71
C GLU A 362 -11.42 -4.54 -19.48
N ASP A 363 -11.29 -5.31 -18.40
CA ASP A 363 -10.47 -4.92 -17.25
C ASP A 363 -9.00 -5.24 -17.59
N VAL A 364 -8.18 -4.19 -17.58
CA VAL A 364 -6.76 -4.28 -17.97
C VAL A 364 -5.82 -4.16 -16.78
N THR A 365 -6.35 -4.22 -15.55
CA THR A 365 -5.61 -4.00 -14.30
C THR A 365 -4.42 -4.96 -14.17
N GLU A 366 -4.59 -6.23 -14.53
CA GLU A 366 -3.51 -7.23 -14.46
C GLU A 366 -2.38 -6.96 -15.47
N GLN A 367 -2.70 -6.34 -16.61
CA GLN A 367 -1.76 -6.09 -17.72
C GLN A 367 -0.96 -4.81 -17.54
N VAL A 368 -1.46 -3.86 -16.74
CA VAL A 368 -0.73 -2.63 -16.40
C VAL A 368 0.52 -2.97 -15.58
N GLY A 369 0.43 -3.96 -14.69
CA GLY A 369 1.47 -4.30 -13.73
C GLY A 369 1.70 -3.20 -12.69
N LEU A 370 2.15 -3.57 -11.49
CA LEU A 370 2.32 -2.62 -10.37
C LEU A 370 3.56 -1.71 -10.49
N THR A 371 4.28 -1.69 -11.62
CA THR A 371 5.70 -1.27 -11.62
C THR A 371 6.17 -0.56 -12.89
N GLY A 372 5.39 0.38 -13.41
CA GLY A 372 5.99 1.41 -14.27
C GLY A 372 6.90 2.30 -13.42
N ASN A 373 8.20 2.35 -13.73
CA ASN A 373 9.06 3.47 -13.31
C ASN A 373 8.63 4.71 -14.11
N VAL A 374 7.44 5.22 -13.83
CA VAL A 374 7.02 6.50 -14.39
C VAL A 374 7.93 7.54 -13.79
N HIS A 375 8.51 8.38 -14.65
CA HIS A 375 9.36 9.49 -14.25
C HIS A 375 8.64 10.30 -13.17
N LEU A 376 9.34 10.67 -12.10
CA LEU A 376 8.79 11.53 -11.05
C LEU A 376 8.21 12.78 -11.71
N SER A 377 6.88 12.83 -11.82
CA SER A 377 6.17 13.98 -12.33
C SER A 377 6.23 15.07 -11.27
N LYS A 378 6.51 16.30 -11.70
CA LYS A 378 6.43 17.43 -10.78
C LYS A 378 4.97 17.60 -10.33
N SER A 379 4.76 17.91 -9.06
CA SER A 379 3.44 18.18 -8.47
C SER A 379 2.65 19.25 -9.22
N GLU A 380 3.31 20.22 -9.85
CA GLU A 380 2.66 21.24 -10.70
C GLU A 380 1.86 20.67 -11.89
N GLN A 381 2.10 19.41 -12.26
CA GLN A 381 1.45 18.76 -13.39
C GLN A 381 0.01 18.30 -13.08
N PHE A 382 -0.36 18.12 -11.79
CA PHE A 382 -1.72 17.68 -11.42
C PHE A 382 -2.80 18.66 -11.88
N LEU A 383 -2.48 19.94 -12.03
CA LEU A 383 -3.48 20.98 -12.32
C LEU A 383 -3.67 21.30 -13.80
N LYS A 384 -2.83 20.79 -14.72
CA LYS A 384 -2.89 21.17 -16.14
C LYS A 384 -3.28 19.98 -17.00
N ARG A 385 -4.45 20.06 -17.68
CA ARG A 385 -4.97 19.00 -18.58
C ARG A 385 -3.93 18.54 -19.62
N ASN A 386 -3.19 19.47 -20.20
CA ASN A 386 -2.17 19.15 -21.21
C ASN A 386 -0.97 18.36 -20.63
N HIS A 387 -0.57 18.62 -19.38
CA HIS A 387 0.46 17.82 -18.72
C HIS A 387 -0.05 16.41 -18.40
N LEU A 388 -1.28 16.29 -17.90
CA LEU A 388 -1.93 14.99 -17.67
C LEU A 388 -2.04 14.19 -18.97
N LYS A 389 -2.42 14.84 -20.09
CA LYS A 389 -2.41 14.21 -21.43
C LYS A 389 -1.03 13.64 -21.77
N GLY A 390 0.03 14.42 -21.57
CA GLY A 390 1.41 13.98 -21.80
C GLY A 390 1.80 12.78 -20.93
N ASN A 391 1.46 12.81 -19.64
CA ASN A 391 1.73 11.72 -18.70
C ASN A 391 0.96 10.44 -19.06
N ILE A 392 -0.32 10.55 -19.45
CA ILE A 392 -1.11 9.40 -19.92
C ILE A 392 -0.51 8.81 -21.19
N VAL A 393 -0.13 9.63 -22.17
CA VAL A 393 0.50 9.15 -23.40
C VAL A 393 1.84 8.46 -23.10
N HIS A 394 2.68 9.06 -22.27
CA HIS A 394 3.94 8.46 -21.85
C HIS A 394 3.74 7.11 -21.12
N PHE A 395 2.74 7.04 -20.25
CA PHE A 395 2.37 5.81 -19.56
C PHE A 395 1.88 4.73 -20.52
N MET A 396 1.01 5.08 -21.48
CA MET A 396 0.56 4.17 -22.55
C MET A 396 1.68 3.70 -23.48
N GLN A 397 2.82 4.39 -23.53
CA GLN A 397 3.98 4.04 -24.35
C GLN A 397 4.98 3.09 -23.66
N GLN A 398 4.75 2.73 -22.40
CA GLN A 398 5.58 1.74 -21.72
C GLN A 398 5.44 0.38 -22.43
N HIS A 399 6.55 -0.18 -22.92
CA HIS A 399 6.61 -1.25 -23.95
C HIS A 399 5.54 -2.34 -23.82
N HIS A 400 5.42 -2.99 -22.66
CA HIS A 400 4.48 -4.10 -22.47
C HIS A 400 3.02 -3.66 -22.48
N PHE A 401 2.73 -2.48 -21.94
CA PHE A 401 1.37 -1.95 -21.87
C PHE A 401 0.92 -1.38 -23.22
N GLN A 402 1.85 -0.75 -23.96
CA GLN A 402 1.59 -0.19 -25.29
C GLN A 402 1.08 -1.23 -26.28
N GLU A 403 1.73 -2.39 -26.36
CA GLU A 403 1.31 -3.46 -27.26
C GLU A 403 -0.09 -3.96 -26.95
N TYR A 404 -0.41 -4.11 -25.67
CA TYR A 404 -1.72 -4.58 -25.22
C TYR A 404 -2.81 -3.57 -25.55
N VAL A 405 -2.62 -2.30 -25.19
CA VAL A 405 -3.56 -1.21 -25.51
C VAL A 405 -3.75 -1.07 -27.03
N ASN A 406 -2.67 -1.18 -27.82
CA ASN A 406 -2.76 -1.15 -29.28
C ASN A 406 -3.62 -2.31 -29.81
N LYS A 407 -3.50 -3.52 -29.24
CA LYS A 407 -4.37 -4.66 -29.60
C LYS A 407 -5.84 -4.38 -29.28
N LEU A 408 -6.15 -3.77 -28.14
CA LEU A 408 -7.52 -3.37 -27.79
C LEU A 408 -8.08 -2.37 -28.81
N CYS A 409 -7.32 -1.30 -29.09
CA CYS A 409 -7.70 -0.28 -30.05
C CYS A 409 -7.89 -0.86 -31.46
N GLN A 410 -7.02 -1.79 -31.90
CA GLN A 410 -7.15 -2.45 -33.20
C GLN A 410 -8.43 -3.29 -33.28
N ARG A 411 -8.72 -4.11 -32.26
CA ARG A 411 -9.96 -4.91 -32.21
C ARG A 411 -11.20 -4.02 -32.26
N ALA A 412 -11.23 -2.94 -31.49
CA ALA A 412 -12.33 -1.99 -31.47
C ALA A 412 -12.46 -1.21 -32.78
N ALA A 413 -11.34 -0.83 -33.41
CA ALA A 413 -11.32 -0.17 -34.72
C ALA A 413 -11.95 -1.06 -35.79
N THR A 414 -11.56 -2.34 -35.85
CA THR A 414 -12.16 -3.32 -36.76
C THR A 414 -13.65 -3.51 -36.48
N LYS A 415 -14.07 -3.64 -35.23
CA LYS A 415 -15.48 -3.85 -34.85
C LYS A 415 -16.38 -2.64 -35.17
N SER A 416 -15.84 -1.42 -35.07
CA SER A 416 -16.60 -0.17 -35.26
C SER A 416 -16.41 0.49 -36.62
N HIS A 417 -15.63 -0.12 -37.52
CA HIS A 417 -15.23 0.47 -38.81
C HIS A 417 -14.58 1.86 -38.68
N LEU A 418 -13.87 2.11 -37.58
CA LEU A 418 -13.13 3.34 -37.34
C LEU A 418 -11.63 3.13 -37.60
N SER A 419 -10.90 4.21 -37.82
CA SER A 419 -9.43 4.14 -37.87
C SER A 419 -8.85 3.83 -36.50
N PHE A 420 -7.70 3.15 -36.47
CA PHE A 420 -6.94 2.90 -35.25
C PHE A 420 -6.64 4.20 -34.48
N SER A 421 -6.25 5.27 -35.20
CA SER A 421 -5.95 6.57 -34.63
C SER A 421 -7.19 7.17 -33.92
N THR A 422 -8.35 7.11 -34.56
CA THR A 422 -9.61 7.61 -34.00
C THR A 422 -9.98 6.87 -32.71
N VAL A 423 -9.82 5.55 -32.65
CA VAL A 423 -10.09 4.79 -31.43
C VAL A 423 -9.10 5.14 -30.32
N LYS A 424 -7.82 5.31 -30.66
CA LYS A 424 -6.78 5.71 -29.69
C LYS A 424 -7.01 7.11 -29.15
N GLU A 425 -7.46 8.05 -29.97
CA GLU A 425 -7.85 9.40 -29.56
C GLU A 425 -9.06 9.36 -28.62
N ARG A 426 -10.08 8.56 -28.92
CA ARG A 426 -11.24 8.35 -28.02
C ARG A 426 -10.81 7.77 -26.67
N LEU A 427 -9.85 6.83 -26.67
CA LEU A 427 -9.28 6.27 -25.44
C LEU A 427 -8.60 7.36 -24.59
N LEU A 428 -7.78 8.20 -25.23
CA LEU A 428 -7.10 9.30 -24.56
C LEU A 428 -8.08 10.35 -24.01
N GLU A 429 -9.12 10.69 -24.77
CA GLU A 429 -10.14 11.64 -24.31
C GLU A 429 -10.91 11.09 -23.10
N LYS A 430 -11.26 9.79 -23.10
CA LYS A 430 -11.87 9.14 -21.94
C LYS A 430 -10.95 9.12 -20.72
N ALA A 431 -9.65 8.96 -20.92
CA ALA A 431 -8.68 9.02 -19.84
C ALA A 431 -8.57 10.44 -19.28
N LEU A 432 -8.65 11.47 -20.14
CA LEU A 432 -8.70 12.86 -19.71
C LEU A 432 -9.97 13.19 -18.92
N GLU A 433 -11.13 12.67 -19.31
CA GLU A 433 -12.37 12.81 -18.52
C GLU A 433 -12.20 12.28 -17.09
N TYR A 434 -11.51 11.15 -16.91
CA TYR A 434 -11.18 10.65 -15.56
C TYR A 434 -10.30 11.65 -14.80
N THR A 435 -9.27 12.18 -15.44
CA THR A 435 -8.38 13.16 -14.78
C THR A 435 -9.06 14.50 -14.49
N ASP A 436 -10.10 14.88 -15.24
CA ASP A 436 -10.89 16.06 -14.93
C ASP A 436 -11.72 15.87 -13.65
N ILE A 437 -12.26 14.66 -13.45
CA ILE A 437 -12.93 14.29 -12.19
C ILE A 437 -11.93 14.33 -11.03
N PHE A 438 -10.73 13.79 -11.23
CA PHE A 438 -9.64 13.88 -10.24
C PHE A 438 -9.32 15.34 -9.90
N ARG A 439 -9.11 16.21 -10.90
CA ARG A 439 -8.81 17.63 -10.68
C ARG A 439 -9.93 18.33 -9.93
N LYS A 440 -11.19 18.08 -10.30
CA LYS A 440 -12.35 18.59 -9.57
C LYS A 440 -12.32 18.14 -8.12
N HIS A 441 -12.11 16.85 -7.87
CA HIS A 441 -12.05 16.31 -6.52
C HIS A 441 -10.90 16.92 -5.71
N LEU A 442 -9.69 17.01 -6.27
CA LEU A 442 -8.54 17.64 -5.63
C LEU A 442 -8.83 19.08 -5.20
N LEU A 443 -9.44 19.88 -6.09
CA LEU A 443 -9.76 21.28 -5.81
C LEU A 443 -10.87 21.47 -4.76
N ASP A 444 -11.80 20.51 -4.66
CA ASP A 444 -12.88 20.51 -3.67
C ASP A 444 -12.34 20.00 -2.31
N PHE A 445 -11.63 18.88 -2.33
CA PHE A 445 -11.09 18.17 -1.16
C PHE A 445 -10.03 18.98 -0.40
N SER A 446 -9.32 19.89 -1.07
CA SER A 446 -8.29 20.75 -0.46
C SER A 446 -8.74 22.20 -0.26
N ALA A 447 -10.04 22.50 -0.37
CA ALA A 447 -10.55 23.87 -0.29
C ALA A 447 -10.30 24.55 1.06
N ASP A 448 -10.20 23.77 2.14
CA ASP A 448 -9.98 24.21 3.52
C ASP A 448 -8.51 24.06 3.99
N MET A 449 -7.60 23.68 3.09
CA MET A 449 -6.19 23.38 3.41
C MET A 449 -5.48 24.53 4.14
N ALA A 450 -5.71 25.78 3.71
CA ALA A 450 -5.09 26.95 4.33
C ALA A 450 -5.51 27.18 5.78
N ALA A 451 -6.75 26.80 6.13
CA ALA A 451 -7.28 26.96 7.48
C ALA A 451 -6.82 25.84 8.43
N ASN A 452 -6.62 24.64 7.88
CA ASN A 452 -6.51 23.41 8.67
C ASN A 452 -5.10 22.79 8.71
N THR A 453 -4.14 23.29 7.94
CA THR A 453 -2.77 22.74 7.91
C THR A 453 -1.80 23.45 8.85
N MET A 454 -0.75 22.72 9.24
CA MET A 454 0.35 23.29 10.02
C MET A 454 1.16 24.27 9.17
N GLY A 455 1.14 25.56 9.53
CA GLY A 455 1.80 26.61 8.75
C GLY A 455 0.92 27.28 7.69
N GLY A 456 -0.37 26.91 7.58
CA GLY A 456 -1.31 27.57 6.68
C GLY A 456 -1.02 27.32 5.20
N TRP A 457 -0.62 26.09 4.86
CA TRP A 457 -0.37 25.70 3.47
C TRP A 457 -1.62 25.88 2.61
N THR A 458 -1.45 26.53 1.46
CA THR A 458 -2.44 26.46 0.39
C THR A 458 -2.15 25.26 -0.50
N LEU A 459 -3.13 24.82 -1.30
CA LEU A 459 -2.90 23.83 -2.35
C LEU A 459 -1.77 24.29 -3.29
N ALA A 460 -1.70 25.58 -3.57
CA ALA A 460 -0.67 26.16 -4.42
C ALA A 460 0.74 25.93 -3.82
N GLY A 461 0.90 26.25 -2.53
CA GLY A 461 2.15 26.00 -1.80
C GLY A 461 2.53 24.53 -1.78
N ALA A 462 1.58 23.64 -1.50
CA ALA A 462 1.85 22.19 -1.41
C ALA A 462 2.26 21.59 -2.76
N LEU A 463 1.66 22.06 -3.87
CA LEU A 463 2.00 21.62 -5.22
C LEU A 463 3.17 22.37 -5.86
N GLY A 464 3.68 23.44 -5.24
CA GLY A 464 4.75 24.27 -5.80
C GLY A 464 4.29 25.10 -7.01
N VAL A 465 3.04 25.56 -7.01
CA VAL A 465 2.42 26.39 -8.07
C VAL A 465 1.94 27.72 -7.49
N THR A 466 1.48 28.64 -8.34
CA THR A 466 0.89 29.91 -7.88
C THR A 466 -0.62 29.78 -7.62
N ASP A 467 -1.18 30.61 -6.73
CA ASP A 467 -2.63 30.64 -6.50
C ASP A 467 -3.41 30.99 -7.79
N ALA A 468 -2.83 31.82 -8.65
CA ALA A 468 -3.40 32.11 -9.98
C ALA A 468 -3.50 30.85 -10.86
N GLN A 469 -2.53 29.93 -10.78
CA GLN A 469 -2.59 28.65 -11.50
C GLN A 469 -3.65 27.71 -10.92
N VAL A 470 -3.84 27.70 -9.59
CA VAL A 470 -4.93 26.96 -8.94
C VAL A 470 -6.29 27.51 -9.35
N GLN A 471 -6.45 28.84 -9.37
CA GLN A 471 -7.67 29.50 -9.78
C GLN A 471 -8.00 29.24 -11.25
N ALA A 472 -7.01 29.31 -12.16
CA ALA A 472 -7.22 28.99 -13.57
C ALA A 472 -7.65 27.52 -13.76
N ALA A 473 -7.09 26.60 -12.98
CA ALA A 473 -7.52 25.20 -13.00
C ALA A 473 -8.96 25.03 -12.49
N ARG A 474 -9.38 25.80 -11.48
CA ARG A 474 -10.77 25.80 -10.98
C ARG A 474 -11.76 26.30 -12.04
N GLU A 475 -11.43 27.37 -12.73
CA GLU A 475 -12.23 27.91 -13.83
C GLU A 475 -12.33 26.92 -15.00
N GLU A 476 -11.21 26.32 -15.41
CA GLU A 476 -11.19 25.30 -16.47
C GLU A 476 -12.06 24.10 -16.10
N VAL A 477 -11.90 23.56 -14.88
CA VAL A 477 -12.70 22.42 -14.38
C VAL A 477 -14.18 22.77 -14.26
N GLN A 478 -14.51 24.00 -13.87
CA GLN A 478 -15.89 24.47 -13.81
C GLN A 478 -16.55 24.50 -15.19
N VAL A 479 -15.83 24.96 -16.22
CA VAL A 479 -16.30 24.95 -17.62
C VAL A 479 -16.51 23.51 -18.12
N LEU A 480 -15.59 22.61 -17.80
CA LEU A 480 -15.69 21.19 -18.17
C LEU A 480 -16.84 20.47 -17.46
N ASN A 481 -17.19 20.92 -16.23
CA ASN A 481 -18.24 20.36 -15.38
C ASN A 481 -18.20 18.81 -15.29
N PRO A 482 -17.05 18.22 -14.93
CA PRO A 482 -16.90 16.77 -14.90
C PRO A 482 -17.80 16.18 -13.82
N ARG A 483 -18.52 15.10 -14.17
CA ARG A 483 -19.39 14.37 -13.25
C ARG A 483 -18.68 13.13 -12.74
N TYR A 484 -18.78 12.88 -11.44
CA TYR A 484 -18.30 11.63 -10.85
C TYR A 484 -18.94 10.44 -11.56
N TRP A 485 -18.11 9.45 -11.88
CA TRP A 485 -18.62 8.21 -12.44
C TRP A 485 -19.36 7.41 -11.35
N PRO A 486 -20.34 6.56 -11.73
CA PRO A 486 -21.15 5.81 -10.77
C PRO A 486 -20.34 5.00 -9.75
N TYR A 487 -19.22 4.39 -10.16
CA TYR A 487 -18.40 3.59 -9.25
C TYR A 487 -17.65 4.45 -8.22
N LEU A 488 -17.10 5.61 -8.62
CA LEU A 488 -16.49 6.56 -7.67
C LEU A 488 -17.54 7.07 -6.68
N LYS A 489 -18.75 7.39 -7.16
CA LYS A 489 -19.86 7.79 -6.30
C LYS A 489 -20.22 6.69 -5.29
N SER A 490 -20.38 5.46 -5.76
CA SER A 490 -20.67 4.29 -4.90
C SER A 490 -19.55 4.03 -3.89
N MET A 491 -18.28 4.12 -4.31
CA MET A 491 -17.11 3.99 -3.44
C MET A 491 -17.11 5.07 -2.35
N ARG A 492 -17.37 6.33 -2.72
CA ARG A 492 -17.48 7.44 -1.78
C ARG A 492 -18.60 7.22 -0.77
N GLU A 493 -19.78 6.89 -1.25
CA GLU A 493 -20.94 6.61 -0.40
C GLU A 493 -20.67 5.44 0.54
N SER A 494 -20.08 4.35 0.05
CA SER A 494 -19.68 3.20 0.87
C SER A 494 -18.71 3.60 1.97
N LEU A 495 -17.62 4.30 1.61
CA LEU A 495 -16.56 4.67 2.55
C LEU A 495 -16.90 5.90 3.43
N ALA A 496 -17.97 6.62 3.14
CA ALA A 496 -18.48 7.69 4.00
C ALA A 496 -19.10 7.16 5.30
N HIS A 497 -19.59 5.92 5.29
CA HIS A 497 -20.09 5.27 6.51
C HIS A 497 -18.95 5.04 7.51
N PRO A 498 -19.22 5.13 8.82
CA PRO A 498 -18.24 4.74 9.82
C PRO A 498 -17.81 3.28 9.62
N PRO A 499 -16.57 2.91 10.01
CA PRO A 499 -16.18 1.51 10.08
C PRO A 499 -17.14 0.77 11.05
N PRO A 500 -17.42 -0.52 10.81
CA PRO A 500 -18.12 -1.31 11.82
C PRO A 500 -17.33 -1.31 13.13
N GLU A 501 -18.02 -1.49 14.26
CA GLU A 501 -17.35 -1.63 15.57
C GLU A 501 -16.40 -2.83 15.57
N HIS A 502 -16.81 -3.93 14.93
CA HIS A 502 -16.01 -5.15 14.82
C HIS A 502 -16.35 -5.96 13.57
N HIS A 503 -15.33 -6.49 12.90
CA HIS A 503 -15.46 -7.45 11.82
C HIS A 503 -14.45 -8.60 12.00
N ALA A 504 -14.92 -9.73 12.55
CA ALA A 504 -14.07 -10.82 13.06
C ALA A 504 -12.99 -11.33 12.07
N GLN A 505 -13.31 -11.38 10.77
CA GLN A 505 -12.36 -11.85 9.76
C GLN A 505 -11.14 -10.92 9.60
N SER A 506 -11.34 -9.60 9.65
CA SER A 506 -10.27 -8.61 9.52
C SER A 506 -9.64 -8.25 10.86
N ASP A 507 -10.40 -8.37 11.93
CA ASP A 507 -10.09 -7.77 13.23
C ASP A 507 -9.55 -8.82 14.23
N GLY A 508 -9.83 -10.09 13.95
CA GLY A 508 -9.50 -11.20 14.83
C GLY A 508 -10.52 -11.38 15.93
N ARG A 509 -10.09 -12.00 17.03
CA ARG A 509 -10.98 -12.22 18.18
C ARG A 509 -11.13 -10.94 18.98
N MET A 510 -12.29 -10.77 19.61
CA MET A 510 -12.47 -9.77 20.66
C MET A 510 -11.82 -10.27 21.96
N LEU A 511 -11.05 -9.42 22.59
CA LEU A 511 -10.35 -9.64 23.85
C LEU A 511 -10.94 -8.69 24.90
N THR A 512 -11.00 -9.14 26.15
CA THR A 512 -11.46 -8.33 27.28
C THR A 512 -10.24 -7.94 28.12
N LEU A 513 -10.06 -6.64 28.31
CA LEU A 513 -9.00 -6.06 29.13
C LEU A 513 -9.35 -6.13 30.63
N ALA A 514 -8.38 -5.84 31.50
CA ALA A 514 -8.56 -5.90 32.95
C ALA A 514 -9.61 -4.92 33.50
N ASP A 515 -9.89 -3.83 32.78
CA ASP A 515 -10.94 -2.85 33.08
C ASP A 515 -12.30 -3.18 32.46
N GLY A 516 -12.41 -4.32 31.77
CA GLY A 516 -13.63 -4.78 31.09
C GLY A 516 -13.83 -4.19 29.68
N GLU A 517 -12.93 -3.31 29.21
CA GLU A 517 -13.00 -2.82 27.83
C GLU A 517 -12.74 -3.96 26.84
N ARG A 518 -13.46 -3.95 25.72
CA ARG A 518 -13.35 -4.96 24.67
C ARG A 518 -12.59 -4.40 23.48
N VAL A 519 -11.50 -5.04 23.11
CA VAL A 519 -10.67 -4.64 21.96
C VAL A 519 -10.50 -5.81 20.99
N SER A 520 -10.32 -5.51 19.71
CA SER A 520 -9.99 -6.55 18.73
C SER A 520 -8.51 -6.96 18.83
N GLU A 521 -8.18 -8.18 18.44
CA GLU A 521 -6.81 -8.71 18.41
C GLU A 521 -5.85 -7.80 17.61
N ILE A 522 -6.31 -7.30 16.45
CA ILE A 522 -5.52 -6.36 15.64
C ILE A 522 -5.34 -4.99 16.33
N GLU A 523 -6.35 -4.50 17.04
CA GLU A 523 -6.28 -3.22 17.75
C GLU A 523 -5.37 -3.29 18.96
N MET A 524 -5.41 -4.41 19.71
CA MET A 524 -4.46 -4.67 20.78
C MET A 524 -3.03 -4.70 20.24
N MET A 525 -2.79 -5.43 19.14
CA MET A 525 -1.47 -5.50 18.50
C MET A 525 -0.98 -4.11 18.06
N LEU A 526 -1.81 -3.32 17.39
CA LEU A 526 -1.42 -1.98 16.94
C LEU A 526 -1.17 -1.02 18.12
N SER A 527 -2.03 -1.04 19.13
CA SER A 527 -1.96 -0.12 20.28
C SER A 527 -0.77 -0.43 21.19
N THR A 528 -0.49 -1.71 21.47
CA THR A 528 0.66 -2.14 22.27
C THR A 528 2.01 -1.81 21.62
N GLN A 529 2.02 -1.68 20.29
CA GLN A 529 3.20 -1.27 19.54
C GLN A 529 3.26 0.24 19.27
N GLY A 530 2.30 1.03 19.80
CA GLY A 530 2.25 2.48 19.63
C GLY A 530 1.92 2.95 18.21
N LEU A 531 1.21 2.12 17.44
CA LEU A 531 0.95 2.37 16.01
C LEU A 531 -0.36 3.12 15.76
N ILE A 532 -1.30 3.20 16.72
CA ILE A 532 -2.63 3.84 16.57
C ILE A 532 -3.14 4.53 17.84
#